data_AF-A0AAW5IC42-F1
#
_entry.id   AF-A0AAW5IC42-F1
#
_cell.length_a   1.000
_cell.length_b   1.000
_cell.length_c   1.000
_cell.angle_alpha   90.00
_cell.angle_beta   90.00
_cell.angle_gamma   90.00
#
_symmetry.space_group_name_H-M   'P 1'
#
loop_
_entity.id
_entity.type
_entity.pdbx_description
1 polymer ?
#
loop_
_entity_poly.entity_id
_entity_poly.type
_entity_poly.pdbx_seq_one_letter_code
_entity_poly.pdbx_strand_id
1 'polypeptide(L)'
;MIKAFLMKTLAIGLLAVGFSSMEANAQQAALGRELKIVSFTEADKSDFDVTTPSNFSGKLANSALVKVFMPGEVESTDPRPTKSIDRKLSPGGGGYANYIWVEQHSNSLRIVPKGNLYQSLLINFSEYGISKYTVRNKKGGLQAGKVYRLVLRDPAPVLIDTQLPGAYAVINGDTKKHYADSNGRITIENAPSGDHVATIYAADGSVRGTVDIKDDTKIYTHDSRAKYTLNLKTKPEGARLVIKDGEMEMEYQPNMQLAEKAYEVIAYFPGNPDAVKNMITLHGNTTKTIFNTKTYTVTPMYNGKQAGTSASVFENNNMLKNTDEGVVVSGNSYEVTRPIGQTFKYYATYYGQKSRTKSIKVSANMPSDIQLAVETRKDFQWPWEREYSPTPVDISVGYVQKQIVTSGNGEKVKESPAWFEGDSKWLRGFQIGVGVHPCFKFGLGFYSGVYYEMYISSNDDYDWSSFQEHNIYIPAHALFRFPFGNKVALWVHGGLGFNIGIAASYKADDSDYNEDITDYYGEPVFNTDSYDIYGPKRLNMTAEIGLNMRIKGFALGATYSKGITNNECYQDVGDGYKTRMNKWAFNVAYTF
;
A
#
# COMPACT_ATOMS: atom_id res chain seq x y z
N MET A 1 -24.15 -39.35 16.24
CA MET A 1 -25.52 -39.06 15.80
C MET A 1 -25.47 -37.80 14.95
N ILE A 2 -25.85 -37.94 13.68
CA ILE A 2 -26.04 -36.91 12.64
C ILE A 2 -24.76 -36.13 12.22
N LYS A 3 -23.69 -36.89 11.99
CA LYS A 3 -22.76 -36.74 10.86
C LYS A 3 -23.13 -37.78 9.79
N ALA A 4 -24.41 -37.80 9.44
CA ALA A 4 -25.03 -38.79 8.57
C ALA A 4 -26.25 -38.20 7.90
N PHE A 5 -26.05 -37.31 6.93
CA PHE A 5 -26.98 -37.20 5.81
C PHE A 5 -26.32 -36.41 4.68
N LEU A 6 -26.26 -37.05 3.53
CA LEU A 6 -25.98 -36.50 2.21
C LEU A 6 -24.53 -36.23 1.78
N MET A 7 -24.17 -37.05 0.80
CA MET A 7 -23.37 -36.70 -0.37
C MET A 7 -21.84 -36.76 -0.22
N LYS A 8 -21.33 -37.99 -0.26
CA LYS A 8 -20.42 -38.45 -1.33
C LYS A 8 -19.96 -39.88 -1.04
N THR A 9 -20.49 -40.84 -1.80
CA THR A 9 -19.79 -41.94 -2.48
C THR A 9 -20.80 -43.05 -2.80
N LEU A 10 -21.11 -43.26 -4.07
CA LEU A 10 -20.77 -44.54 -4.71
C LEU A 10 -20.84 -44.37 -6.22
N ALA A 11 -19.67 -44.53 -6.84
CA ALA A 11 -19.53 -44.75 -8.25
C ALA A 11 -19.47 -46.26 -8.47
N ILE A 12 -20.13 -46.70 -9.56
CA ILE A 12 -19.73 -47.82 -10.45
C ILE A 12 -19.86 -49.25 -9.89
N GLY A 13 -20.60 -50.10 -10.62
CA GLY A 13 -20.37 -51.56 -10.59
C GLY A 13 -21.55 -52.46 -10.97
N LEU A 14 -21.80 -52.59 -12.27
CA LEU A 14 -22.17 -53.83 -13.02
C LEU A 14 -22.80 -55.05 -12.29
N LEU A 15 -23.94 -55.52 -12.79
CA LEU A 15 -24.40 -56.92 -13.06
C LEU A 15 -25.95 -56.91 -13.10
N ALA A 16 -26.61 -56.95 -14.28
CA ALA A 16 -27.10 -58.18 -14.94
C ALA A 16 -28.03 -59.00 -13.99
N VAL A 17 -29.28 -59.39 -14.25
CA VAL A 17 -30.12 -59.64 -15.43
C VAL A 17 -31.57 -59.70 -14.91
N GLY A 18 -32.58 -59.32 -15.71
CA GLY A 18 -33.97 -59.72 -15.42
C GLY A 18 -35.03 -58.88 -16.10
N PHE A 19 -35.31 -59.18 -17.36
CA PHE A 19 -36.34 -58.56 -18.21
C PHE A 19 -37.76 -58.65 -17.65
N SER A 20 -38.52 -57.55 -17.80
CA SER A 20 -39.83 -57.59 -18.47
C SER A 20 -40.24 -56.23 -19.06
N SER A 21 -40.20 -56.18 -20.39
CA SER A 21 -41.09 -55.44 -21.32
C SER A 21 -41.59 -54.04 -20.97
N MET A 22 -40.97 -53.01 -21.57
CA MET A 22 -41.67 -51.91 -22.24
C MET A 22 -40.82 -51.41 -23.42
N GLU A 23 -41.35 -51.54 -24.63
CA GLU A 23 -40.75 -51.07 -25.88
C GLU A 23 -40.78 -49.54 -25.93
N ALA A 24 -39.61 -48.90 -25.94
CA ALA A 24 -39.46 -47.48 -26.26
C ALA A 24 -38.54 -47.35 -27.49
N ASN A 25 -39.14 -47.17 -28.67
CA ASN A 25 -38.46 -46.81 -29.91
C ASN A 25 -37.94 -45.37 -29.80
N ALA A 26 -36.69 -45.17 -29.39
CA ALA A 26 -36.05 -43.85 -29.43
C ALA A 26 -35.47 -43.60 -30.84
N GLN A 27 -36.26 -42.98 -31.73
CA GLN A 27 -35.77 -42.41 -32.99
C GLN A 27 -35.04 -41.09 -32.69
N GLN A 28 -33.75 -41.01 -32.99
CA GLN A 28 -32.99 -39.77 -32.92
C GLN A 28 -33.11 -39.04 -34.27
N ALA A 29 -33.84 -37.93 -34.30
CA ALA A 29 -33.94 -37.07 -35.48
C ALA A 29 -32.58 -36.37 -35.73
N ALA A 30 -32.15 -36.29 -36.98
CA ALA A 30 -30.87 -35.73 -37.40
C ALA A 30 -30.86 -34.18 -37.39
N LEU A 31 -31.44 -33.55 -36.37
CA LEU A 31 -31.49 -32.10 -36.23
C LEU A 31 -30.07 -31.53 -36.06
N GLY A 32 -29.59 -30.79 -37.06
CA GLY A 32 -28.36 -30.00 -37.01
C GLY A 32 -27.10 -30.62 -37.62
N ARG A 33 -27.18 -31.79 -38.26
CA ARG A 33 -26.03 -32.41 -38.98
C ARG A 33 -26.07 -32.06 -40.46
N GLU A 34 -24.93 -31.76 -41.08
CA GLU A 34 -24.87 -31.52 -42.53
C GLU A 34 -24.69 -32.82 -43.32
N LEU A 35 -25.34 -32.97 -44.48
CA LEU A 35 -25.20 -34.11 -45.38
C LEU A 35 -24.60 -33.67 -46.73
N LYS A 36 -23.30 -33.92 -46.94
CA LYS A 36 -22.66 -33.63 -48.24
C LYS A 36 -22.81 -34.82 -49.18
N ILE A 37 -23.39 -34.59 -50.37
CA ILE A 37 -23.43 -35.56 -51.48
C ILE A 37 -22.30 -35.26 -52.47
N VAL A 38 -21.44 -36.25 -52.73
CA VAL A 38 -20.46 -36.19 -53.84
C VAL A 38 -20.74 -37.35 -54.79
N SER A 39 -21.05 -37.06 -56.06
CA SER A 39 -21.21 -38.09 -57.09
C SER A 39 -19.84 -38.54 -57.60
N PHE A 40 -19.62 -39.85 -57.69
CA PHE A 40 -18.50 -40.43 -58.43
C PHE A 40 -19.07 -41.16 -59.67
N THR A 41 -18.19 -41.35 -60.65
CA THR A 41 -18.42 -41.81 -62.04
C THR A 41 -19.46 -42.94 -62.19
N GLU A 42 -20.11 -43.01 -63.36
CA GLU A 42 -21.07 -44.06 -63.73
C GLU A 42 -20.48 -45.46 -63.50
N ALA A 43 -21.14 -46.29 -62.70
CA ALA A 43 -20.67 -47.64 -62.43
C ALA A 43 -21.03 -48.54 -63.62
N ASP A 44 -20.03 -49.22 -64.20
CA ASP A 44 -20.29 -50.14 -65.31
C ASP A 44 -20.76 -51.49 -64.76
N LYS A 45 -21.63 -52.17 -65.52
CA LYS A 45 -22.32 -53.39 -65.08
C LYS A 45 -21.36 -54.56 -64.82
N SER A 46 -20.13 -54.46 -65.31
CA SER A 46 -19.05 -55.45 -65.24
C SER A 46 -18.26 -55.38 -63.92
N ASP A 47 -18.45 -54.34 -63.11
CA ASP A 47 -17.76 -54.17 -61.82
C ASP A 47 -18.35 -55.01 -60.67
N PHE A 48 -19.44 -55.75 -60.91
CA PHE A 48 -20.17 -56.50 -59.89
C PHE A 48 -20.49 -57.94 -60.35
N ASP A 49 -20.14 -58.93 -59.53
CA ASP A 49 -20.52 -60.33 -59.75
C ASP A 49 -21.85 -60.62 -59.02
N VAL A 50 -22.94 -60.76 -59.77
CA VAL A 50 -24.28 -60.99 -59.21
C VAL A 50 -24.61 -62.48 -59.35
N THR A 51 -24.01 -63.30 -58.50
CA THR A 51 -24.54 -64.65 -58.24
C THR A 51 -25.77 -64.51 -57.35
N THR A 52 -26.95 -64.65 -57.93
CA THR A 52 -28.26 -64.50 -57.26
C THR A 52 -28.43 -65.44 -56.07
N PRO A 53 -29.00 -64.93 -54.95
CA PRO A 53 -29.99 -65.70 -54.19
C PRO A 53 -31.31 -64.93 -54.01
N SER A 54 -32.35 -65.51 -54.63
CA SER A 54 -33.80 -65.54 -54.35
C SER A 54 -34.65 -64.37 -53.82
N ASN A 55 -34.16 -63.22 -53.35
CA ASN A 55 -35.05 -62.17 -52.80
C ASN A 55 -34.88 -60.75 -53.38
N PHE A 56 -34.25 -60.59 -54.55
CA PHE A 56 -34.19 -59.29 -55.25
C PHE A 56 -35.16 -59.29 -56.44
N SER A 57 -36.23 -58.49 -56.40
CA SER A 57 -37.26 -58.45 -57.45
C SER A 57 -37.10 -57.30 -58.45
N GLY A 58 -36.06 -56.46 -58.34
CA GLY A 58 -35.82 -55.30 -59.21
C GLY A 58 -34.58 -55.39 -60.09
N LYS A 59 -34.60 -54.78 -61.29
CA LYS A 59 -33.40 -54.62 -62.14
C LYS A 59 -32.45 -53.58 -61.50
N LEU A 60 -31.18 -53.96 -61.28
CA LEU A 60 -30.09 -53.09 -60.76
C LEU A 60 -29.97 -51.72 -61.46
N ALA A 61 -30.39 -51.63 -62.73
CA ALA A 61 -30.42 -50.40 -63.51
C ALA A 61 -31.36 -49.30 -62.94
N ASN A 62 -32.18 -49.63 -61.93
CA ASN A 62 -33.13 -48.70 -61.31
C ASN A 62 -32.72 -48.26 -59.89
N SER A 63 -31.51 -48.60 -59.43
CA SER A 63 -31.04 -48.34 -58.07
C SER A 63 -29.77 -47.46 -58.04
N ALA A 64 -29.55 -46.74 -56.95
CA ALA A 64 -28.32 -45.96 -56.71
C ALA A 64 -27.49 -46.59 -55.58
N LEU A 65 -26.16 -46.62 -55.71
CA LEU A 65 -25.26 -47.17 -54.68
C LEU A 65 -24.72 -46.03 -53.81
N VAL A 66 -24.83 -46.16 -52.50
CA VAL A 66 -24.47 -45.09 -51.55
C VAL A 66 -23.50 -45.60 -50.50
N LYS A 67 -22.36 -44.91 -50.34
CA LYS A 67 -21.44 -45.12 -49.21
C LYS A 67 -21.62 -44.02 -48.18
N VAL A 68 -21.86 -44.39 -46.93
CA VAL A 68 -22.02 -43.47 -45.80
C VAL A 68 -20.77 -43.53 -44.94
N PHE A 69 -20.17 -42.36 -44.67
CA PHE A 69 -19.07 -42.24 -43.72
C PHE A 69 -19.57 -41.61 -42.42
N MET A 70 -19.16 -42.17 -41.29
CA MET A 70 -19.43 -41.60 -39.97
C MET A 70 -18.37 -40.55 -39.60
N PRO A 71 -18.68 -39.58 -38.71
CA PRO A 71 -17.70 -38.61 -38.24
C PRO A 71 -16.45 -39.31 -37.65
N GLY A 72 -15.26 -39.00 -38.17
CA GLY A 72 -13.98 -39.52 -37.68
C GLY A 72 -13.40 -40.75 -38.41
N GLU A 73 -14.09 -41.31 -39.42
CA GLU A 73 -13.49 -42.36 -40.26
C GLU A 73 -12.46 -41.77 -41.25
N VAL A 74 -11.21 -42.30 -41.22
CA VAL A 74 -10.13 -41.89 -42.13
C VAL A 74 -10.15 -42.75 -43.40
N GLU A 75 -10.01 -42.08 -44.54
CA GLU A 75 -10.10 -42.65 -45.89
C GLU A 75 -8.84 -43.44 -46.27
N SER A 76 -8.99 -44.65 -46.82
CA SER A 76 -7.91 -45.29 -47.61
C SER A 76 -8.10 -44.88 -49.07
N THR A 77 -7.02 -44.48 -49.73
CA THR A 77 -6.99 -43.67 -50.98
C THR A 77 -7.53 -44.31 -52.25
N ASP A 78 -8.06 -45.55 -52.23
CA ASP A 78 -8.69 -46.14 -53.42
C ASP A 78 -9.77 -47.17 -53.02
N PRO A 79 -11.05 -46.80 -52.87
CA PRO A 79 -12.09 -47.74 -52.50
C PRO A 79 -12.57 -48.49 -53.75
N ARG A 80 -11.83 -49.53 -54.15
CA ARG A 80 -12.34 -50.50 -55.12
C ARG A 80 -13.52 -51.26 -54.49
N PRO A 81 -14.67 -51.40 -55.16
CA PRO A 81 -15.74 -52.28 -54.69
C PRO A 81 -15.17 -53.69 -54.55
N THR A 82 -15.20 -54.26 -53.35
CA THR A 82 -14.78 -55.65 -53.15
C THR A 82 -15.77 -56.57 -53.87
N LYS A 83 -15.25 -57.55 -54.63
CA LYS A 83 -16.02 -58.44 -55.53
C LYS A 83 -17.13 -59.28 -54.87
N SER A 84 -17.23 -59.32 -53.54
CA SER A 84 -18.39 -59.90 -52.85
C SER A 84 -19.04 -58.87 -51.93
N ILE A 85 -20.31 -58.57 -52.20
CA ILE A 85 -21.18 -57.83 -51.28
C ILE A 85 -21.98 -58.90 -50.53
N ASP A 86 -21.49 -59.35 -49.38
CA ASP A 86 -22.26 -60.25 -48.53
C ASP A 86 -23.44 -59.49 -47.90
N ARG A 87 -24.66 -59.79 -48.33
CA ARG A 87 -25.88 -59.36 -47.65
C ARG A 87 -26.69 -60.58 -47.19
N LYS A 88 -26.65 -60.85 -45.89
CA LYS A 88 -27.78 -61.48 -45.19
C LYS A 88 -28.51 -60.39 -44.42
N LEU A 89 -29.68 -60.00 -44.91
CA LEU A 89 -30.67 -59.30 -44.11
C LEU A 89 -31.80 -60.30 -43.83
N SER A 90 -31.70 -60.99 -42.70
CA SER A 90 -32.86 -61.53 -42.00
C SER A 90 -33.28 -60.51 -40.93
N PRO A 91 -34.58 -60.45 -40.54
CA PRO A 91 -35.01 -59.58 -39.47
C PRO A 91 -34.30 -60.01 -38.18
N GLY A 92 -33.40 -59.17 -37.68
CA GLY A 92 -32.66 -59.40 -36.43
C GLY A 92 -31.21 -59.87 -36.54
N GLY A 93 -30.63 -60.01 -37.74
CA GLY A 93 -29.21 -60.39 -37.92
C GLY A 93 -28.33 -59.21 -38.35
N GLY A 94 -27.41 -58.77 -37.50
CA GLY A 94 -26.44 -57.71 -37.84
C GLY A 94 -25.42 -58.15 -38.89
N GLY A 95 -25.25 -57.35 -39.93
CA GLY A 95 -24.26 -57.55 -41.00
C GLY A 95 -23.54 -56.25 -41.38
N TYR A 96 -22.28 -56.37 -41.78
CA TYR A 96 -21.41 -55.28 -42.21
C TYR A 96 -21.78 -54.82 -43.63
N ALA A 97 -22.03 -53.52 -43.84
CA ALA A 97 -22.09 -53.00 -45.21
C ALA A 97 -21.59 -51.55 -45.28
N ASN A 98 -20.48 -51.36 -46.01
CA ASN A 98 -19.94 -50.04 -46.38
C ASN A 98 -20.69 -49.41 -47.58
N TYR A 99 -21.64 -50.11 -48.21
CA TYR A 99 -22.42 -49.62 -49.34
C TYR A 99 -23.88 -50.08 -49.25
N ILE A 100 -24.84 -49.18 -49.48
CA ILE A 100 -26.28 -49.41 -49.41
C ILE A 100 -26.91 -49.08 -50.77
N TRP A 101 -27.72 -49.99 -51.29
CA TRP A 101 -28.58 -49.72 -52.46
C TRP A 101 -29.83 -48.97 -52.04
N VAL A 102 -30.08 -47.83 -52.67
CA VAL A 102 -31.31 -47.05 -52.49
C VAL A 102 -32.25 -47.36 -53.66
N GLU A 103 -33.42 -47.92 -53.33
CA GLU A 103 -34.43 -48.33 -54.30
C GLU A 103 -35.28 -47.16 -54.82
N GLN A 104 -35.93 -47.40 -55.97
CA GLN A 104 -36.89 -46.49 -56.58
C GLN A 104 -37.97 -46.07 -55.57
N HIS A 105 -38.20 -44.76 -55.43
CA HIS A 105 -39.16 -44.14 -54.49
C HIS A 105 -38.74 -44.08 -53.01
N SER A 106 -37.50 -44.40 -52.66
CA SER A 106 -37.03 -44.18 -51.29
C SER A 106 -36.91 -42.69 -50.96
N ASN A 107 -37.49 -42.28 -49.83
CA ASN A 107 -37.48 -40.91 -49.32
C ASN A 107 -36.57 -40.73 -48.11
N SER A 108 -36.05 -41.83 -47.56
CA SER A 108 -35.25 -41.81 -46.35
C SER A 108 -34.24 -42.95 -46.31
N LEU A 109 -33.17 -42.74 -45.56
CA LEU A 109 -32.13 -43.71 -45.29
C LEU A 109 -32.08 -43.96 -43.79
N ARG A 110 -32.24 -45.22 -43.38
CA ARG A 110 -32.10 -45.64 -41.98
C ARG A 110 -30.75 -46.29 -41.76
N ILE A 111 -29.94 -45.72 -40.87
CA ILE A 111 -28.62 -46.22 -40.49
C ILE A 111 -28.70 -46.74 -39.07
N VAL A 112 -28.25 -47.96 -38.84
CA VAL A 112 -28.18 -48.59 -37.50
C VAL A 112 -26.71 -48.78 -37.15
N PRO A 113 -26.16 -48.07 -36.14
CA PRO A 113 -24.76 -48.22 -35.74
C PRO A 113 -24.48 -49.62 -35.19
N LYS A 114 -23.26 -50.12 -35.44
CA LYS A 114 -22.82 -51.44 -34.97
C LYS A 114 -22.91 -51.54 -33.45
N GLY A 115 -23.60 -52.56 -32.95
CA GLY A 115 -23.67 -52.89 -31.51
C GLY A 115 -24.83 -52.26 -30.75
N ASN A 116 -25.70 -51.47 -31.40
CA ASN A 116 -26.85 -50.86 -30.71
C ASN A 116 -28.13 -50.95 -31.56
N LEU A 117 -28.88 -52.03 -31.41
CA LEU A 117 -30.12 -52.31 -32.17
C LEU A 117 -31.25 -51.30 -31.89
N TYR A 118 -31.14 -50.51 -30.83
CA TYR A 118 -32.18 -49.60 -30.36
C TYR A 118 -32.00 -48.14 -30.79
N GLN A 119 -30.86 -47.78 -31.37
CA GLN A 119 -30.63 -46.45 -31.95
C GLN A 119 -30.50 -46.57 -33.46
N SER A 120 -31.50 -46.08 -34.18
CA SER A 120 -31.46 -45.95 -35.63
C SER A 120 -31.51 -44.47 -36.00
N LEU A 121 -30.55 -44.02 -36.80
CA LEU A 121 -30.56 -42.69 -37.40
C LEU A 121 -31.40 -42.74 -38.68
N LEU A 122 -32.49 -41.98 -38.73
CA LEU A 122 -33.29 -41.82 -39.93
C LEU A 122 -32.92 -40.50 -40.60
N ILE A 123 -32.45 -40.56 -41.83
CA ILE A 123 -32.14 -39.42 -42.68
C ILE A 123 -33.26 -39.28 -43.69
N ASN A 124 -34.12 -38.27 -43.55
CA ASN A 124 -35.13 -37.96 -44.55
C ASN A 124 -34.52 -37.04 -45.61
N PHE A 125 -34.47 -37.48 -46.86
CA PHE A 125 -33.80 -36.73 -47.93
C PHE A 125 -34.41 -35.34 -48.15
N SER A 126 -35.72 -35.18 -47.94
CA SER A 126 -36.41 -33.90 -48.04
C SER A 126 -35.96 -32.86 -47.01
N GLU A 127 -35.54 -33.28 -45.81
CA GLU A 127 -35.04 -32.37 -44.76
C GLU A 127 -33.68 -31.75 -45.13
N TYR A 128 -32.99 -32.34 -46.11
CA TYR A 128 -31.71 -31.89 -46.65
C TYR A 128 -31.82 -31.30 -48.06
N GLY A 129 -33.04 -30.95 -48.50
CA GLY A 129 -33.26 -30.36 -49.83
C GLY A 129 -33.04 -31.31 -51.01
N ILE A 130 -32.96 -32.63 -50.76
CA ILE A 130 -32.77 -33.65 -51.80
C ILE A 130 -34.14 -34.12 -52.28
N SER A 131 -34.44 -33.87 -53.55
CA SER A 131 -35.70 -34.26 -54.18
C SER A 131 -35.84 -35.79 -54.33
N LYS A 132 -37.08 -36.27 -54.25
CA LYS A 132 -37.46 -37.70 -54.27
C LYS A 132 -36.83 -38.45 -55.45
N TYR A 133 -36.23 -39.60 -55.14
CA TYR A 133 -35.66 -40.48 -56.15
C TYR A 133 -36.74 -41.05 -57.08
N THR A 134 -36.72 -40.64 -58.35
CA THR A 134 -37.55 -41.18 -59.42
C THR A 134 -36.73 -41.29 -60.70
N VAL A 135 -36.95 -42.36 -61.48
CA VAL A 135 -36.21 -42.64 -62.74
C VAL A 135 -36.37 -41.53 -63.79
N ARG A 136 -37.35 -40.64 -63.62
CA ARG A 136 -37.62 -39.52 -64.54
C ARG A 136 -36.89 -38.22 -64.15
N ASN A 137 -36.33 -38.11 -62.96
CA ASN A 137 -35.78 -36.85 -62.47
C ASN A 137 -34.33 -36.66 -62.93
N LYS A 138 -34.14 -35.98 -64.08
CA LYS A 138 -32.80 -35.67 -64.62
C LYS A 138 -32.12 -34.47 -63.96
N LYS A 139 -32.82 -33.71 -63.12
CA LYS A 139 -32.27 -32.57 -62.38
C LYS A 139 -32.75 -32.61 -60.92
N GLY A 140 -31.81 -32.77 -59.99
CA GLY A 140 -32.04 -32.77 -58.55
C GLY A 140 -32.45 -34.14 -57.99
N GLY A 141 -31.59 -34.74 -57.17
CA GLY A 141 -31.79 -36.03 -56.50
C GLY A 141 -30.71 -37.06 -56.82
N LEU A 142 -30.71 -38.18 -56.10
CA LEU A 142 -29.91 -39.36 -56.46
C LEU A 142 -30.35 -39.84 -57.87
N GLN A 143 -29.45 -40.40 -58.67
CA GLN A 143 -29.72 -40.87 -60.03
C GLN A 143 -29.38 -42.35 -60.16
N ALA A 144 -30.15 -43.05 -60.98
CA ALA A 144 -29.96 -44.48 -61.24
C ALA A 144 -28.56 -44.73 -61.83
N GLY A 145 -27.88 -45.78 -61.36
CA GLY A 145 -26.55 -46.17 -61.86
C GLY A 145 -25.38 -45.28 -61.40
N LYS A 146 -25.62 -44.27 -60.54
CA LYS A 146 -24.57 -43.41 -59.98
C LYS A 146 -24.22 -43.79 -58.56
N VAL A 147 -22.94 -43.60 -58.21
CA VAL A 147 -22.42 -43.82 -56.86
C VAL A 147 -22.34 -42.50 -56.12
N TYR A 148 -22.90 -42.47 -54.92
CA TYR A 148 -22.93 -41.27 -54.08
C TYR A 148 -22.19 -41.49 -52.77
N ARG A 149 -21.38 -40.49 -52.39
CA ARG A 149 -20.76 -40.37 -51.06
C ARG A 149 -21.64 -39.49 -50.18
N LEU A 150 -22.03 -39.98 -49.01
CA LEU A 150 -22.72 -39.22 -47.97
C LEU A 150 -21.77 -39.00 -46.78
N VAL A 151 -21.47 -37.74 -46.46
CA VAL A 151 -20.66 -37.36 -45.29
C VAL A 151 -21.53 -36.60 -44.31
N LEU A 152 -21.68 -37.13 -43.09
CA LEU A 152 -22.30 -36.44 -41.96
C LEU A 152 -21.22 -35.64 -41.21
N ARG A 153 -21.39 -34.32 -41.11
CA ARG A 153 -20.46 -33.46 -40.36
C ARG A 153 -21.13 -32.92 -39.11
N ASP A 154 -20.39 -32.93 -38.00
CA ASP A 154 -20.74 -32.14 -36.81
C ASP A 154 -20.29 -30.69 -37.04
N PRO A 155 -21.18 -29.69 -36.94
CA PRO A 155 -20.80 -28.30 -37.15
C PRO A 155 -19.87 -27.81 -36.03
N ALA A 156 -18.76 -27.18 -36.39
CA ALA A 156 -17.85 -26.59 -35.42
C ALA A 156 -18.48 -25.30 -34.85
N PRO A 157 -18.31 -25.00 -33.56
CA PRO A 157 -18.79 -23.74 -32.99
C PRO A 157 -18.03 -22.56 -33.61
N VAL A 158 -18.75 -21.50 -33.94
CA VAL A 158 -18.18 -20.21 -34.39
C VAL A 158 -18.24 -19.23 -33.23
N LEU A 159 -17.13 -18.54 -32.99
CA LEU A 159 -17.03 -17.50 -31.98
C LEU A 159 -16.88 -16.14 -32.65
N ILE A 160 -17.73 -15.19 -32.29
CA ILE A 160 -17.63 -13.78 -32.72
C ILE A 160 -17.32 -12.95 -31.48
N ASP A 161 -16.10 -12.43 -31.40
CA ASP A 161 -15.68 -11.50 -30.35
C ASP A 161 -16.08 -10.07 -30.75
N THR A 162 -17.18 -9.59 -30.17
CA THR A 162 -17.77 -8.28 -30.47
C THR A 162 -17.21 -7.14 -29.61
N GLN A 163 -16.49 -7.47 -28.53
CA GLN A 163 -16.02 -6.53 -27.50
C GLN A 163 -17.16 -5.69 -26.87
N LEU A 164 -18.43 -6.10 -27.03
CA LEU A 164 -19.61 -5.39 -26.55
C LEU A 164 -20.50 -6.34 -25.71
N PRO A 165 -20.44 -6.27 -24.38
CA PRO A 165 -21.30 -7.08 -23.51
C PRO A 165 -22.79 -6.83 -23.78
N GLY A 166 -23.58 -7.91 -23.82
CA GLY A 166 -25.03 -7.84 -24.09
C GLY A 166 -25.40 -7.62 -25.57
N ALA A 167 -24.44 -7.57 -26.48
CA ALA A 167 -24.69 -7.65 -27.92
C ALA A 167 -25.36 -8.99 -28.30
N TYR A 168 -25.99 -9.05 -29.47
CA TYR A 168 -26.44 -10.31 -30.05
C TYR A 168 -26.23 -10.34 -31.56
N ALA A 169 -26.03 -11.52 -32.11
CA ALA A 169 -25.91 -11.74 -33.54
C ALA A 169 -27.13 -12.49 -34.06
N VAL A 170 -27.52 -12.18 -35.30
CA VAL A 170 -28.53 -12.91 -36.08
C VAL A 170 -27.90 -13.27 -37.41
N ILE A 171 -27.93 -14.56 -37.77
CA ILE A 171 -27.47 -15.04 -39.07
C ILE A 171 -28.56 -14.78 -40.11
N ASN A 172 -28.18 -14.31 -41.30
CA ASN A 172 -29.11 -14.09 -42.40
C ASN A 172 -30.00 -15.32 -42.67
N GLY A 173 -31.31 -15.14 -42.56
CA GLY A 173 -32.31 -16.20 -42.76
C GLY A 173 -32.72 -16.97 -41.50
N ASP A 174 -32.08 -16.72 -40.35
CA ASP A 174 -32.47 -17.27 -39.05
C ASP A 174 -33.26 -16.23 -38.21
N THR A 175 -34.15 -16.71 -37.34
CA THR A 175 -34.88 -15.91 -36.35
C THR A 175 -34.22 -15.96 -34.96
N LYS A 176 -33.25 -16.87 -34.78
CA LYS A 176 -32.57 -17.10 -33.51
C LYS A 176 -31.55 -15.99 -33.23
N LYS A 177 -31.58 -15.48 -31.99
CA LYS A 177 -30.60 -14.52 -31.46
C LYS A 177 -29.52 -15.27 -30.68
N HIS A 178 -28.27 -14.99 -31.01
CA HIS A 178 -27.10 -15.49 -30.29
C HIS A 178 -26.53 -14.37 -29.43
N TYR A 179 -26.66 -14.47 -28.12
CA TYR A 179 -26.27 -13.42 -27.19
C TYR A 179 -24.78 -13.51 -26.83
N ALA A 180 -24.16 -12.36 -26.64
CA ALA A 180 -22.82 -12.23 -26.14
C ALA A 180 -22.75 -12.56 -24.65
N ASP A 181 -21.65 -13.18 -24.23
CA ASP A 181 -21.29 -13.34 -22.83
C ASP A 181 -20.88 -12.00 -22.18
N SER A 182 -20.47 -12.05 -20.91
CA SER A 182 -20.00 -10.88 -20.15
C SER A 182 -18.75 -10.22 -20.75
N ASN A 183 -18.01 -10.90 -21.62
CA ASN A 183 -16.82 -10.40 -22.27
C ASN A 183 -17.11 -9.89 -23.71
N GLY A 184 -18.37 -9.91 -24.15
CA GLY A 184 -18.75 -9.51 -25.50
C GLY A 184 -18.53 -10.60 -26.55
N ARG A 185 -18.38 -11.87 -26.15
CA ARG A 185 -18.18 -13.00 -27.09
C ARG A 185 -19.48 -13.73 -27.35
N ILE A 186 -19.82 -13.86 -28.63
CA ILE A 186 -21.00 -14.59 -29.10
C ILE A 186 -20.56 -15.97 -29.57
N THR A 187 -21.09 -17.02 -28.96
CA THR A 187 -20.87 -18.39 -29.42
C THR A 187 -22.09 -18.88 -30.19
N ILE A 188 -21.86 -19.27 -31.44
CA ILE A 188 -22.86 -19.87 -32.31
C ILE A 188 -22.61 -21.38 -32.32
N GLU A 189 -23.30 -22.07 -31.42
CA GLU A 189 -23.33 -23.53 -31.40
C GLU A 189 -24.04 -24.04 -32.65
N ASN A 190 -23.37 -24.90 -33.41
CA ASN A 190 -23.84 -25.45 -34.69
C ASN A 190 -24.00 -24.41 -35.81
N ALA A 191 -22.97 -23.58 -36.06
CA ALA A 191 -23.00 -22.62 -37.16
C ALA A 191 -23.20 -23.32 -38.52
N PRO A 192 -24.07 -22.79 -39.40
CA PRO A 192 -24.26 -23.34 -40.74
C PRO A 192 -22.98 -23.19 -41.58
N SER A 193 -22.65 -24.21 -42.37
CA SER A 193 -21.52 -24.18 -43.31
C SER A 193 -21.86 -23.41 -44.59
N GLY A 194 -20.84 -22.86 -45.24
CA GLY A 194 -20.94 -21.94 -46.38
C GLY A 194 -20.74 -20.46 -45.99
N ASP A 195 -20.82 -19.59 -46.99
CA ASP A 195 -20.71 -18.13 -46.78
C ASP A 195 -22.02 -17.58 -46.21
N HIS A 196 -22.01 -17.23 -44.92
CA HIS A 196 -23.13 -16.61 -44.21
C HIS A 196 -22.76 -15.22 -43.71
N VAL A 197 -23.74 -14.35 -43.55
CA VAL A 197 -23.53 -13.04 -42.92
C VAL A 197 -24.27 -12.99 -41.60
N ALA A 198 -23.54 -12.74 -40.51
CA ALA A 198 -24.09 -12.48 -39.20
C ALA A 198 -24.20 -10.97 -38.98
N THR A 199 -25.41 -10.46 -38.75
CA THR A 199 -25.64 -9.06 -38.36
C THR A 199 -25.56 -8.94 -36.84
N ILE A 200 -24.69 -8.05 -36.35
CA ILE A 200 -24.49 -7.79 -34.92
C ILE A 200 -25.36 -6.61 -34.50
N TYR A 201 -26.04 -6.77 -33.37
CA TYR A 201 -26.88 -5.77 -32.74
C TYR A 201 -26.40 -5.49 -31.33
N ALA A 202 -26.55 -4.25 -30.87
CA ALA A 202 -26.42 -3.93 -29.45
C ALA A 202 -27.69 -4.34 -28.67
N ALA A 203 -27.61 -4.30 -27.34
CA ALA A 203 -28.72 -4.65 -26.45
C ALA A 203 -29.99 -3.80 -26.70
N ASP A 204 -29.84 -2.58 -27.19
CA ASP A 204 -30.92 -1.65 -27.57
C ASP A 204 -31.56 -1.95 -28.95
N GLY A 205 -31.05 -2.96 -29.67
CA GLY A 205 -31.51 -3.35 -31.00
C GLY A 205 -30.91 -2.55 -32.16
N SER A 206 -29.97 -1.62 -31.90
CA SER A 206 -29.24 -0.91 -32.95
C SER A 206 -28.25 -1.82 -33.68
N VAL A 207 -28.19 -1.75 -35.01
CA VAL A 207 -27.23 -2.50 -35.84
C VAL A 207 -25.82 -1.94 -35.62
N ARG A 208 -24.85 -2.81 -35.32
CA ARG A 208 -23.45 -2.45 -35.04
C ARG A 208 -22.46 -2.92 -36.11
N GLY A 209 -22.85 -3.88 -36.95
CA GLY A 209 -22.04 -4.33 -38.07
C GLY A 209 -22.48 -5.68 -38.61
N THR A 210 -21.70 -6.19 -39.56
CA THR A 210 -21.89 -7.52 -40.15
C THR A 210 -20.55 -8.27 -40.16
N VAL A 211 -20.61 -9.59 -39.96
CA VAL A 211 -19.46 -10.50 -40.01
C VAL A 211 -19.76 -11.59 -41.02
N ASP A 212 -18.86 -11.74 -41.99
CA ASP A 212 -18.93 -12.82 -42.98
C ASP A 212 -18.35 -14.10 -42.37
N ILE A 213 -19.21 -15.07 -42.09
CA ILE A 213 -18.85 -16.40 -41.62
C ILE A 213 -18.51 -17.26 -42.84
N LYS A 214 -17.27 -17.73 -42.89
CA LYS A 214 -16.69 -18.62 -43.90
C LYS A 214 -16.30 -19.97 -43.29
N ASP A 215 -16.18 -20.99 -44.15
CA ASP A 215 -15.92 -22.38 -43.77
C ASP A 215 -14.56 -22.62 -43.07
N ASP A 216 -13.58 -21.73 -43.24
CA ASP A 216 -12.20 -21.90 -42.79
C ASP A 216 -11.91 -21.22 -41.43
N THR A 217 -12.76 -20.28 -41.00
CA THR A 217 -12.46 -19.38 -39.88
C THR A 217 -13.44 -19.61 -38.73
N LYS A 218 -12.91 -19.98 -37.55
CA LYS A 218 -13.70 -20.32 -36.34
C LYS A 218 -13.87 -19.18 -35.35
N ILE A 219 -13.01 -18.15 -35.44
CA ILE A 219 -13.01 -17.01 -34.54
C ILE A 219 -12.99 -15.74 -35.39
N TYR A 220 -13.99 -14.89 -35.21
CA TYR A 220 -14.11 -13.58 -35.84
C TYR A 220 -13.97 -12.50 -34.78
N THR A 221 -13.10 -11.53 -35.00
CA THR A 221 -12.97 -10.36 -34.12
C THR A 221 -13.55 -9.15 -34.81
N HIS A 222 -14.54 -8.50 -34.20
CA HIS A 222 -15.19 -7.33 -34.76
C HIS A 222 -15.58 -6.36 -33.64
N ASP A 223 -14.94 -5.20 -33.56
CA ASP A 223 -15.25 -4.21 -32.52
C ASP A 223 -16.59 -3.51 -32.81
N SER A 224 -17.64 -3.95 -32.12
CA SER A 224 -19.02 -3.45 -32.28
C SER A 224 -19.37 -2.26 -31.39
N ARG A 225 -18.42 -1.71 -30.64
CA ARG A 225 -18.68 -0.55 -29.78
C ARG A 225 -19.04 0.69 -30.60
N ALA A 226 -19.79 1.62 -30.00
CA ALA A 226 -20.09 2.89 -30.63
C ALA A 226 -18.79 3.63 -30.99
N LYS A 227 -18.75 4.29 -32.15
CA LYS A 227 -17.60 5.10 -32.56
C LYS A 227 -17.88 6.56 -32.31
N TYR A 228 -16.93 7.25 -31.70
CA TYR A 228 -17.01 8.66 -31.37
C TYR A 228 -15.82 9.42 -31.94
N THR A 229 -16.04 10.70 -32.24
CA THR A 229 -14.99 11.59 -32.72
C THR A 229 -14.15 12.10 -31.56
N LEU A 230 -12.82 11.95 -31.64
CA LEU A 230 -11.88 12.53 -30.69
C LEU A 230 -11.18 13.75 -31.29
N ASN A 231 -11.35 14.91 -30.67
CA ASN A 231 -10.71 16.16 -31.03
C ASN A 231 -9.67 16.56 -29.99
N LEU A 232 -8.40 16.53 -30.35
CA LEU A 232 -7.30 16.90 -29.48
C LEU A 232 -6.74 18.26 -29.87
N LYS A 233 -6.56 19.13 -28.88
CA LYS A 233 -5.84 20.39 -29.01
C LYS A 233 -4.61 20.35 -28.11
N THR A 234 -3.54 21.02 -28.49
CA THR A 234 -2.31 21.07 -27.70
C THR A 234 -1.98 22.51 -27.30
N LYS A 235 -1.41 22.68 -26.10
CA LYS A 235 -0.90 23.98 -25.63
C LYS A 235 0.51 23.82 -25.03
N PRO A 236 1.54 24.44 -25.64
CA PRO A 236 1.53 25.17 -26.90
C PRO A 236 1.19 24.27 -28.10
N GLU A 237 0.80 24.86 -29.23
CA GLU A 237 0.51 24.12 -30.45
C GLU A 237 1.78 23.46 -31.02
N GLY A 238 1.61 22.40 -31.82
CA GLY A 238 2.73 21.74 -32.52
C GLY A 238 3.27 20.47 -31.86
N ALA A 239 2.60 19.92 -30.84
CA ALA A 239 2.96 18.60 -30.30
C ALA A 239 2.58 17.48 -31.27
N ARG A 240 3.45 16.46 -31.39
CA ARG A 240 3.10 15.20 -32.06
C ARG A 240 2.25 14.36 -31.10
N LEU A 241 1.10 13.90 -31.58
CA LEU A 241 0.11 13.18 -30.77
C LEU A 241 0.02 11.73 -31.23
N VAL A 242 0.16 10.81 -30.27
CA VAL A 242 0.03 9.37 -30.48
C VAL A 242 -1.09 8.86 -29.57
N ILE A 243 -1.94 8.00 -30.11
CA ILE A 243 -3.00 7.30 -29.38
C ILE A 243 -2.57 5.85 -29.23
N LYS A 244 -2.54 5.39 -27.99
CA LYS A 244 -2.21 4.02 -27.64
C LYS A 244 -3.46 3.27 -27.20
N ASP A 245 -3.62 2.09 -27.78
CA ASP A 245 -4.71 1.14 -27.57
C ASP A 245 -4.11 -0.25 -27.29
N GLY A 246 -3.84 -0.53 -26.02
CA GLY A 246 -3.05 -1.69 -25.62
C GLY A 246 -1.62 -1.60 -26.15
N GLU A 247 -1.22 -2.57 -26.96
CA GLU A 247 0.11 -2.61 -27.61
C GLU A 247 0.14 -1.82 -28.94
N MET A 248 -1.02 -1.42 -29.48
CA MET A 248 -1.07 -0.68 -30.74
C MET A 248 -0.89 0.82 -30.49
N GLU A 249 -0.06 1.45 -31.31
CA GLU A 249 0.16 2.90 -31.32
C GLU A 249 -0.23 3.47 -32.69
N MET A 250 -1.01 4.54 -32.67
CA MET A 250 -1.57 5.19 -33.85
C MET A 250 -1.28 6.68 -33.79
N GLU A 251 -0.85 7.28 -34.89
CA GLU A 251 -0.69 8.74 -34.95
C GLU A 251 -2.07 9.42 -35.01
N TYR A 252 -2.29 10.43 -34.17
CA TYR A 252 -3.56 11.13 -34.12
C TYR A 252 -3.82 11.90 -35.41
N GLN A 253 -5.03 11.77 -35.93
CA GLN A 253 -5.53 12.57 -37.05
C GLN A 253 -6.76 13.38 -36.61
N PRO A 254 -6.92 14.63 -37.06
CA PRO A 254 -8.12 15.41 -36.78
C PRO A 254 -9.39 14.67 -37.19
N ASN A 255 -10.43 14.71 -36.36
CA ASN A 255 -11.70 14.00 -36.56
C ASN A 255 -11.60 12.47 -36.64
N MET A 256 -10.54 11.86 -36.05
CA MET A 256 -10.44 10.41 -35.94
C MET A 256 -11.64 9.83 -35.18
N GLN A 257 -12.25 8.78 -35.74
CA GLN A 257 -13.32 8.02 -35.10
C GLN A 257 -12.76 6.80 -34.39
N LEU A 258 -13.03 6.71 -33.09
CA LEU A 258 -12.51 5.67 -32.20
C LEU A 258 -13.66 4.99 -31.46
N ALA A 259 -13.53 3.69 -31.21
CA ALA A 259 -14.50 2.91 -30.44
C ALA A 259 -14.65 3.41 -29.00
N GLU A 260 -15.82 3.23 -28.39
CA GLU A 260 -16.14 3.62 -27.00
C GLU A 260 -15.31 2.84 -25.98
N LYS A 261 -14.16 3.38 -25.60
CA LYS A 261 -13.29 2.83 -24.55
C LYS A 261 -12.29 3.88 -24.05
N ALA A 262 -11.45 3.47 -23.11
CA ALA A 262 -10.30 4.24 -22.66
C ALA A 262 -9.11 4.11 -23.60
N TYR A 263 -8.49 5.24 -23.94
CA TYR A 263 -7.26 5.34 -24.71
C TYR A 263 -6.21 6.11 -23.92
N GLU A 264 -4.96 5.72 -24.05
CA GLU A 264 -3.83 6.53 -23.59
C GLU A 264 -3.41 7.46 -24.74
N VAL A 265 -3.41 8.76 -24.49
CA VAL A 265 -2.91 9.76 -25.45
C VAL A 265 -1.56 10.26 -24.98
N ILE A 266 -0.56 10.11 -25.84
CA ILE A 266 0.82 10.51 -25.60
C ILE A 266 1.13 11.72 -26.48
N ALA A 267 1.51 12.82 -25.86
CA ALA A 267 1.87 14.06 -26.54
C ALA A 267 3.36 14.35 -26.39
N TYR A 268 4.05 14.46 -27.53
CA TYR A 268 5.46 14.80 -27.63
C TYR A 268 5.58 16.28 -28.01
N PHE A 269 5.88 17.13 -27.03
CA PHE A 269 6.06 18.56 -27.26
C PHE A 269 7.51 18.86 -27.69
N PRO A 270 7.71 19.69 -28.73
CA PRO A 270 9.05 20.14 -29.11
C PRO A 270 9.79 20.78 -27.92
N GLY A 271 11.00 20.30 -27.64
CA GLY A 271 11.84 20.81 -26.54
C GLY A 271 11.47 20.31 -25.13
N ASN A 272 10.45 19.45 -24.99
CA ASN A 272 10.25 18.68 -23.76
C ASN A 272 10.82 17.27 -23.96
N PRO A 273 11.83 16.83 -23.18
CA PRO A 273 12.34 15.47 -23.27
C PRO A 273 11.31 14.42 -22.83
N ASP A 274 10.33 14.81 -22.02
CA ASP A 274 9.32 13.92 -21.47
C ASP A 274 8.03 13.97 -22.30
N ALA A 275 7.44 12.81 -22.55
CA ALA A 275 6.14 12.70 -23.21
C ALA A 275 5.01 12.88 -22.19
N VAL A 276 4.00 13.69 -22.54
CA VAL A 276 2.84 13.93 -21.69
C VAL A 276 1.78 12.86 -21.96
N LYS A 277 1.49 12.02 -20.97
CA LYS A 277 0.52 10.92 -21.08
C LYS A 277 -0.81 11.28 -20.42
N ASN A 278 -1.93 11.02 -21.10
CA ASN A 278 -3.28 11.30 -20.62
C ASN A 278 -4.22 10.14 -20.94
N MET A 279 -4.94 9.63 -19.94
CA MET A 279 -6.05 8.72 -20.18
C MET A 279 -7.30 9.50 -20.62
N ILE A 280 -7.96 9.02 -21.67
CA ILE A 280 -9.21 9.56 -22.19
C ILE A 280 -10.20 8.41 -22.38
N THR A 281 -11.28 8.41 -21.61
CA THR A 281 -12.41 7.50 -21.82
C THR A 281 -13.43 8.16 -22.75
N LEU A 282 -13.67 7.54 -23.90
CA LEU A 282 -14.70 7.97 -24.83
C LEU A 282 -16.05 7.36 -24.44
N HIS A 283 -17.06 8.21 -24.28
CA HIS A 283 -18.48 7.86 -24.18
C HIS A 283 -19.35 8.70 -25.15
N GLY A 284 -18.70 9.50 -25.99
CA GLY A 284 -19.31 10.55 -26.79
C GLY A 284 -18.25 11.30 -27.59
N ASN A 285 -18.68 12.15 -28.52
CA ASN A 285 -17.78 13.06 -29.24
C ASN A 285 -17.07 13.95 -28.22
N THR A 286 -15.74 13.85 -28.15
CA THR A 286 -14.95 14.42 -27.07
C THR A 286 -13.94 15.41 -27.63
N THR A 287 -13.86 16.60 -27.03
CA THR A 287 -12.78 17.56 -27.30
C THR A 287 -11.94 17.73 -26.04
N LYS A 288 -10.63 17.46 -26.13
CA LYS A 288 -9.71 17.60 -24.99
C LYS A 288 -8.48 18.41 -25.38
N THR A 289 -8.05 19.29 -24.47
CA THR A 289 -6.82 20.06 -24.63
C THR A 289 -5.73 19.42 -23.77
N ILE A 290 -4.60 19.08 -24.39
CA ILE A 290 -3.42 18.52 -23.74
C ILE A 290 -2.42 19.66 -23.53
N PHE A 291 -2.00 19.83 -22.29
CA PHE A 291 -1.03 20.85 -21.92
C PHE A 291 0.36 20.24 -21.86
N ASN A 292 1.37 20.99 -22.29
CA ASN A 292 2.75 20.65 -22.02
C ASN A 292 3.00 20.81 -20.51
N THR A 293 3.46 19.76 -19.85
CA THR A 293 3.68 19.73 -18.41
C THR A 293 5.14 19.47 -18.08
N LYS A 294 5.55 19.86 -16.87
CA LYS A 294 6.85 19.55 -16.29
C LYS A 294 6.60 18.90 -14.92
N THR A 295 7.32 17.81 -14.65
CA THR A 295 7.38 17.18 -13.34
C THR A 295 8.61 17.66 -12.58
N TYR A 296 8.43 18.04 -11.33
CA TYR A 296 9.51 18.47 -10.43
C TYR A 296 9.17 18.14 -8.98
N THR A 297 10.20 18.04 -8.15
CA THR A 297 10.07 17.78 -6.72
C THR A 297 10.12 19.08 -5.93
N VAL A 298 9.23 19.19 -4.94
CA VAL A 298 9.22 20.26 -3.94
C VAL A 298 9.57 19.66 -2.59
N THR A 299 10.71 20.09 -2.05
CA THR A 299 11.30 19.51 -0.84
C THR A 299 11.33 20.55 0.29
N PRO A 300 10.59 20.35 1.40
CA PRO A 300 10.71 21.16 2.61
C PRO A 300 12.07 20.91 3.27
N MET A 301 12.79 21.98 3.57
CA MET A 301 14.09 21.96 4.25
C MET A 301 13.97 22.65 5.61
N TYR A 302 14.56 22.05 6.65
CA TYR A 302 14.66 22.61 7.99
C TYR A 302 16.11 22.56 8.49
N ASN A 303 16.67 23.70 8.89
CA ASN A 303 18.07 23.84 9.35
C ASN A 303 19.10 23.18 8.41
N GLY A 304 18.92 23.35 7.09
CA GLY A 304 19.84 22.82 6.08
C GLY A 304 19.73 21.32 5.80
N LYS A 305 18.78 20.61 6.40
CA LYS A 305 18.45 19.21 6.11
C LYS A 305 17.00 19.07 5.64
N GLN A 306 16.66 17.96 5.00
CA GLN A 306 15.27 17.67 4.64
C GLN A 306 14.42 17.60 5.93
N ALA A 307 13.28 18.30 5.93
CA ALA A 307 12.39 18.32 7.07
C ALA A 307 11.80 16.92 7.34
N GLY A 308 11.47 16.62 8.60
CA GLY A 308 10.90 15.33 9.01
C GLY A 308 9.44 15.13 8.60
N THR A 309 8.84 14.01 9.01
CA THR A 309 7.50 13.53 8.62
C THR A 309 6.32 14.46 8.95
N SER A 310 6.54 15.48 9.77
CA SER A 310 5.52 16.49 10.11
C SER A 310 5.54 17.72 9.18
N ALA A 311 6.36 17.72 8.11
CA ALA A 311 6.39 18.81 7.16
C ALA A 311 5.21 18.71 6.17
N SER A 312 4.65 19.85 5.79
CA SER A 312 3.56 19.91 4.81
C SER A 312 3.85 21.00 3.78
N VAL A 313 3.61 20.71 2.50
CA VAL A 313 3.77 21.69 1.41
C VAL A 313 2.40 22.16 0.95
N PHE A 314 2.28 23.45 0.70
CA PHE A 314 1.09 24.12 0.22
C PHE A 314 1.34 24.73 -1.14
N GLU A 315 0.40 24.52 -2.07
CA GLU A 315 0.33 25.14 -3.38
C GLU A 315 -0.90 26.05 -3.41
N ASN A 316 -0.72 27.34 -3.71
CA ASN A 316 -1.80 28.33 -3.78
C ASN A 316 -2.73 28.33 -2.52
N ASN A 317 -2.13 28.11 -1.34
CA ASN A 317 -2.78 27.98 -0.03
C ASN A 317 -3.52 26.66 0.25
N ASN A 318 -3.51 25.70 -0.69
CA ASN A 318 -4.04 24.36 -0.48
C ASN A 318 -2.89 23.39 -0.16
N MET A 319 -3.07 22.56 0.86
CA MET A 319 -2.07 21.54 1.21
C MET A 319 -2.04 20.46 0.13
N LEU A 320 -0.86 20.14 -0.39
CA LEU A 320 -0.66 19.08 -1.37
C LEU A 320 -0.89 17.71 -0.74
N LYS A 321 -1.66 16.86 -1.43
CA LYS A 321 -2.01 15.49 -1.01
C LYS A 321 -1.87 14.52 -2.18
N ASN A 322 -1.67 13.23 -1.88
CA ASN A 322 -1.69 12.15 -2.88
C ASN A 322 -3.02 12.03 -3.66
N THR A 323 -4.10 12.62 -3.15
CA THR A 323 -5.40 12.67 -3.82
C THR A 323 -5.49 13.77 -4.88
N ASP A 324 -4.52 14.69 -4.91
CA ASP A 324 -4.53 15.81 -5.83
C ASP A 324 -3.96 15.40 -7.19
N GLU A 325 -4.54 15.95 -8.26
CA GLU A 325 -4.14 15.59 -9.63
C GLU A 325 -2.68 15.96 -9.90
N GLY A 326 -1.91 14.98 -10.40
CA GLY A 326 -0.50 15.14 -10.73
C GLY A 326 0.41 15.35 -9.52
N VAL A 327 0.03 14.87 -8.33
CA VAL A 327 0.84 14.96 -7.11
C VAL A 327 1.16 13.57 -6.58
N VAL A 328 2.44 13.30 -6.31
CA VAL A 328 2.91 12.10 -5.63
C VAL A 328 3.75 12.51 -4.42
N VAL A 329 3.32 12.08 -3.25
CA VAL A 329 3.96 12.33 -1.96
C VAL A 329 4.74 11.09 -1.56
N SER A 330 6.06 11.20 -1.57
CA SER A 330 6.98 10.14 -1.16
C SER A 330 7.77 10.59 0.06
N GLY A 331 7.35 10.12 1.24
CA GLY A 331 7.88 10.59 2.52
C GLY A 331 7.68 12.09 2.68
N ASN A 332 8.80 12.83 2.67
CA ASN A 332 8.81 14.28 2.90
C ASN A 332 9.09 15.08 1.63
N SER A 333 9.00 14.45 0.45
CA SER A 333 9.18 15.09 -0.86
C SER A 333 7.88 15.01 -1.65
N TYR A 334 7.53 16.11 -2.33
CA TYR A 334 6.31 16.25 -3.11
C TYR A 334 6.68 16.36 -4.59
N GLU A 335 6.48 15.28 -5.34
CA GLU A 335 6.58 15.33 -6.79
C GLU A 335 5.29 15.90 -7.36
N VAL A 336 5.39 16.97 -8.15
CA VAL A 336 4.25 17.65 -8.75
C VAL A 336 4.44 17.78 -10.26
N THR A 337 3.38 17.52 -11.01
CA THR A 337 3.31 17.67 -12.46
C THR A 337 2.40 18.84 -12.79
N ARG A 338 2.94 19.89 -13.42
CA ARG A 338 2.21 21.15 -13.66
C ARG A 338 2.37 21.69 -15.09
N PRO A 339 1.37 22.41 -15.63
CA PRO A 339 1.44 22.99 -16.97
C PRO A 339 2.54 24.06 -17.09
N ILE A 340 3.34 23.97 -18.15
CA ILE A 340 4.34 24.98 -18.51
C ILE A 340 3.67 26.32 -18.84
N GLY A 341 4.28 27.42 -18.37
CA GLY A 341 3.80 28.78 -18.55
C GLY A 341 2.92 29.31 -17.41
N GLN A 342 2.41 28.42 -16.54
CA GLN A 342 1.64 28.82 -15.36
C GLN A 342 2.55 29.14 -14.17
N THR A 343 2.03 29.93 -13.23
CA THR A 343 2.75 30.30 -12.01
C THR A 343 2.01 29.76 -10.79
N PHE A 344 2.72 29.02 -9.94
CA PHE A 344 2.20 28.45 -8.69
C PHE A 344 2.96 29.04 -7.51
N LYS A 345 2.24 29.32 -6.41
CA LYS A 345 2.85 29.81 -5.16
C LYS A 345 3.00 28.66 -4.20
N TYR A 346 4.24 28.36 -3.82
CA TYR A 346 4.55 27.31 -2.86
C TYR A 346 5.03 27.86 -1.53
N TYR A 347 4.65 27.20 -0.44
CA TYR A 347 5.30 27.34 0.86
C TYR A 347 5.23 26.03 1.63
N ALA A 348 6.18 25.82 2.54
CA ALA A 348 6.19 24.68 3.44
C ALA A 348 5.84 25.13 4.86
N THR A 349 5.24 24.23 5.63
CA THR A 349 5.09 24.39 7.08
C THR A 349 5.72 23.22 7.81
N TYR A 350 6.41 23.51 8.92
CA TYR A 350 7.00 22.50 9.79
C TYR A 350 7.01 23.02 11.23
N TYR A 351 6.51 22.23 12.20
CA TYR A 351 6.33 22.65 13.59
C TYR A 351 5.65 24.04 13.75
N GLY A 352 4.58 24.29 12.98
CA GLY A 352 3.83 25.55 13.01
C GLY A 352 4.56 26.76 12.37
N GLN A 353 5.80 26.60 11.90
CA GLN A 353 6.54 27.63 11.17
C GLN A 353 6.21 27.57 9.68
N LYS A 354 6.18 28.72 9.00
CA LYS A 354 5.90 28.85 7.56
C LYS A 354 7.14 29.36 6.82
N SER A 355 7.56 28.66 5.77
CA SER A 355 8.62 29.13 4.88
C SER A 355 8.22 30.42 4.16
N ARG A 356 9.18 31.13 3.59
CA ARG A 356 8.85 32.17 2.61
C ARG A 356 8.08 31.56 1.44
N THR A 357 7.05 32.26 0.98
CA THR A 357 6.30 31.83 -0.20
C THR A 357 7.14 32.08 -1.44
N LYS A 358 7.35 31.04 -2.24
CA LYS A 358 8.09 31.08 -3.50
C LYS A 358 7.10 30.98 -4.66
N SER A 359 7.05 32.02 -5.49
CA SER A 359 6.30 31.99 -6.75
C SER A 359 7.15 31.33 -7.82
N ILE A 360 6.64 30.27 -8.43
CA ILE A 360 7.38 29.44 -9.38
C ILE A 360 6.62 29.47 -10.70
N LYS A 361 7.23 30.08 -11.72
CA LYS A 361 6.76 30.00 -13.09
C LYS A 361 7.29 28.72 -13.71
N VAL A 362 6.39 27.81 -14.03
CA VAL A 362 6.75 26.51 -14.61
C VAL A 362 7.31 26.72 -16.01
N SER A 363 8.52 26.24 -16.26
CA SER A 363 9.19 26.33 -17.56
C SER A 363 9.93 25.04 -17.87
N ALA A 364 10.17 24.75 -19.16
CA ALA A 364 10.90 23.54 -19.56
C ALA A 364 12.30 23.44 -18.92
N ASN A 365 12.97 24.58 -18.69
CA ASN A 365 14.33 24.66 -18.19
C ASN A 365 14.43 24.92 -16.67
N MET A 366 13.31 24.86 -15.94
CA MET A 366 13.36 25.04 -14.48
C MET A 366 14.07 23.87 -13.80
N PRO A 367 14.68 24.10 -12.61
CA PRO A 367 15.24 23.02 -11.80
C PRO A 367 14.21 21.95 -11.45
N SER A 368 14.64 20.69 -11.46
CA SER A 368 13.78 19.54 -11.09
C SER A 368 13.61 19.37 -9.58
N ASP A 369 14.45 20.00 -8.75
CA ASP A 369 14.28 20.04 -7.29
C ASP A 369 14.14 21.48 -6.81
N ILE A 370 13.10 21.71 -6.02
CA ILE A 370 12.74 23.01 -5.47
C ILE A 370 12.72 22.89 -3.96
N GLN A 371 13.73 23.49 -3.35
CA GLN A 371 13.84 23.49 -1.90
C GLN A 371 13.10 24.68 -1.30
N LEU A 372 12.27 24.39 -0.29
CA LEU A 372 11.55 25.37 0.51
C LEU A 372 12.17 25.41 1.91
N ALA A 373 13.07 26.37 2.12
CA ALA A 373 13.68 26.58 3.42
C ALA A 373 12.64 27.12 4.41
N VAL A 374 12.23 26.27 5.35
CA VAL A 374 11.52 26.68 6.55
C VAL A 374 12.57 27.30 7.48
N GLU A 375 12.80 28.60 7.28
CA GLU A 375 13.57 29.42 8.20
C GLU A 375 12.84 29.45 9.54
N THR A 376 13.57 29.30 10.64
CA THR A 376 13.05 29.66 11.96
C THR A 376 12.81 31.17 11.98
N ARG A 377 11.60 31.61 11.60
CA ARG A 377 11.19 33.00 11.85
C ARG A 377 10.96 33.17 13.34
N LYS A 378 12.06 33.47 14.06
CA LYS A 378 12.20 34.41 15.17
C LYS A 378 13.43 34.03 16.01
N ASP A 379 14.47 34.87 15.95
CA ASP A 379 15.54 34.88 16.96
C ASP A 379 14.99 35.26 18.35
N PHE A 380 13.80 35.89 18.40
CA PHE A 380 13.05 36.18 19.62
C PHE A 380 11.65 35.54 19.61
N GLN A 381 11.55 34.37 20.23
CA GLN A 381 10.28 33.82 20.70
C GLN A 381 10.09 34.25 22.15
N TRP A 382 8.87 34.63 22.52
CA TRP A 382 8.58 34.94 23.91
C TRP A 382 8.90 33.71 24.79
N PRO A 383 9.46 33.88 26.00
CA PRO A 383 9.83 32.75 26.86
C PRO A 383 8.73 31.68 26.98
N TRP A 384 7.47 32.08 27.09
CA TRP A 384 6.33 31.16 27.22
C TRP A 384 5.95 30.37 25.96
N GLU A 385 6.51 30.71 24.79
CA GLU A 385 6.24 30.03 23.50
C GLU A 385 7.29 28.97 23.14
N ARG A 386 8.38 28.85 23.91
CA ARG A 386 9.47 27.92 23.64
C ARG A 386 9.23 26.53 24.21
N GLU A 387 9.58 25.49 23.46
CA GLU A 387 9.69 24.13 23.98
C GLU A 387 10.81 24.07 25.02
N TYR A 388 10.44 23.75 26.25
CA TYR A 388 11.37 23.55 27.35
C TYR A 388 11.88 22.12 27.29
N SER A 389 13.20 21.92 27.43
CA SER A 389 13.74 20.56 27.58
C SER A 389 13.01 19.87 28.73
N PRO A 390 12.37 18.71 28.50
CA PRO A 390 11.45 18.10 29.45
C PRO A 390 12.15 17.74 30.78
N THR A 391 13.43 17.35 30.73
CA THR A 391 14.23 17.11 31.92
C THR A 391 15.71 17.30 31.60
N PRO A 392 16.29 18.47 31.85
CA PRO A 392 17.73 18.62 31.82
C PRO A 392 18.30 18.04 33.13
N VAL A 393 19.29 17.18 32.95
CA VAL A 393 20.14 16.63 34.02
C VAL A 393 21.46 17.36 33.92
N ASP A 394 22.08 17.65 35.05
CA ASP A 394 23.40 18.25 35.08
C ASP A 394 24.36 17.48 36.00
N ILE A 395 25.65 17.54 35.66
CA ILE A 395 26.74 17.20 36.57
C ILE A 395 27.41 18.51 36.93
N SER A 396 27.50 18.79 38.22
CA SER A 396 28.01 20.06 38.74
C SER A 396 29.21 19.87 39.65
N VAL A 397 30.13 20.84 39.57
CA VAL A 397 31.23 21.00 40.50
C VAL A 397 31.22 22.45 40.96
N GLY A 398 31.42 22.69 42.25
CA GLY A 398 31.30 24.01 42.82
C GLY A 398 32.22 24.26 44.01
N TYR A 399 32.37 25.55 44.30
CA TYR A 399 33.00 26.07 45.49
C TYR A 399 31.91 26.54 46.45
N VAL A 400 31.98 26.08 47.69
CA VAL A 400 30.98 26.35 48.72
C VAL A 400 31.62 26.97 49.95
N GLN A 401 30.89 27.88 50.60
CA GLN A 401 31.32 28.51 51.84
C GLN A 401 30.17 28.55 52.84
N LYS A 402 30.45 28.23 54.11
CA LYS A 402 29.49 28.26 55.23
C LYS A 402 29.92 29.27 56.29
N GLN A 403 28.94 29.88 56.95
CA GLN A 403 29.13 30.78 58.09
C GLN A 403 28.03 30.54 59.11
N ILE A 404 28.40 30.45 60.38
CA ILE A 404 27.45 30.48 61.48
C ILE A 404 27.19 31.93 61.87
N VAL A 405 25.91 32.24 62.12
CA VAL A 405 25.47 33.55 62.58
C VAL A 405 24.63 33.35 63.83
N THR A 406 25.14 33.82 64.95
CA THR A 406 24.48 33.82 66.26
C THR A 406 23.91 35.20 66.51
N SER A 407 22.65 35.28 66.92
CA SER A 407 21.98 36.53 67.27
C SER A 407 21.13 36.38 68.52
N GLY A 408 21.29 37.28 69.47
CA GLY A 408 20.54 37.33 70.73
C GLY A 408 20.87 38.61 71.50
N ASN A 409 19.95 39.08 72.34
CA ASN A 409 20.14 40.23 73.23
C ASN A 409 20.70 41.53 72.58
N GLY A 410 20.36 41.77 71.31
CA GLY A 410 20.82 42.96 70.56
C GLY A 410 22.19 42.79 69.88
N GLU A 411 22.87 41.67 70.12
CA GLU A 411 24.17 41.35 69.54
C GLU A 411 24.05 40.36 68.38
N LYS A 412 25.05 40.41 67.49
CA LYS A 412 25.13 39.52 66.33
C LYS A 412 26.58 39.18 66.03
N VAL A 413 26.89 37.90 66.13
CA VAL A 413 28.22 37.35 65.90
C VAL A 413 28.21 36.48 64.64
N LYS A 414 29.32 36.50 63.91
CA LYS A 414 29.51 35.75 62.66
C LYS A 414 30.83 35.01 62.71
N GLU A 415 30.77 33.70 62.57
CA GLU A 415 31.90 32.79 62.83
C GLU A 415 31.98 31.69 61.79
N SER A 416 33.16 31.07 61.69
CA SER A 416 33.30 29.82 60.96
C SER A 416 32.68 28.69 61.79
N PRO A 417 31.90 27.77 61.19
CA PRO A 417 31.49 26.56 61.87
C PRO A 417 32.65 25.78 62.49
N ALA A 418 33.83 25.77 61.87
CA ALA A 418 34.97 25.01 62.35
C ALA A 418 35.77 25.73 63.46
N TRP A 419 35.77 27.06 63.48
CA TRP A 419 36.66 27.84 64.34
C TRP A 419 35.91 29.05 64.88
N PHE A 420 35.50 28.99 66.15
CA PHE A 420 34.60 29.96 66.76
C PHE A 420 35.27 31.33 67.03
N GLU A 421 36.61 31.44 67.08
CA GLU A 421 37.28 32.75 67.23
C GLU A 421 38.25 33.08 66.09
N GLY A 422 38.37 32.22 65.08
CA GLY A 422 39.34 32.39 63.99
C GLY A 422 39.13 33.63 63.11
N ASP A 423 40.20 34.09 62.48
CA ASP A 423 40.22 35.25 61.56
C ASP A 423 39.27 35.05 60.35
N SER A 424 39.22 33.84 59.81
CA SER A 424 38.31 33.49 58.72
C SER A 424 36.92 33.21 59.26
N LYS A 425 35.96 34.11 59.01
CA LYS A 425 34.55 33.92 59.39
C LYS A 425 33.76 33.00 58.43
N TRP A 426 34.43 32.31 57.51
CA TRP A 426 33.84 31.39 56.54
C TRP A 426 34.63 30.09 56.46
N LEU A 427 33.92 28.97 56.58
CA LEU A 427 34.44 27.64 56.28
C LEU A 427 34.29 27.37 54.78
N ARG A 428 35.34 26.90 54.12
CA ARG A 428 35.41 26.73 52.66
C ARG A 428 35.42 25.25 52.28
N GLY A 429 34.85 24.94 51.13
CA GLY A 429 34.74 23.58 50.65
C GLY A 429 34.48 23.49 49.17
N PHE A 430 34.38 22.26 48.68
CA PHE A 430 33.95 21.97 47.32
C PHE A 430 32.67 21.14 47.34
N GLN A 431 31.93 21.23 46.24
CA GLN A 431 30.69 20.52 45.99
C GLN A 431 30.82 19.75 44.68
N ILE A 432 30.33 18.52 44.65
CA ILE A 432 30.14 17.74 43.42
C ILE A 432 28.80 17.04 43.48
N GLY A 433 28.02 17.07 42.40
CA GLY A 433 26.70 16.49 42.44
C GLY A 433 26.03 16.34 41.09
N VAL A 434 24.85 15.72 41.14
CA VAL A 434 23.96 15.56 39.99
C VAL A 434 22.69 16.35 40.26
N GLY A 435 22.40 17.30 39.37
CA GLY A 435 21.19 18.11 39.37
C GLY A 435 20.13 17.58 38.41
N VAL A 436 18.86 17.75 38.77
CA VAL A 436 17.70 17.53 37.90
C VAL A 436 16.81 18.76 37.95
N HIS A 437 16.47 19.27 36.77
CA HIS A 437 15.74 20.53 36.69
C HIS A 437 14.61 20.54 35.65
N PRO A 438 13.60 19.64 35.82
CA PRO A 438 12.48 19.53 34.90
C PRO A 438 11.70 20.84 34.78
N CYS A 439 11.30 21.15 33.55
CA CYS A 439 10.49 22.33 33.25
C CYS A 439 9.11 21.92 32.78
N PHE A 440 8.10 22.52 33.40
CA PHE A 440 6.72 22.54 32.94
C PHE A 440 6.53 23.65 31.89
N LYS A 441 5.28 23.84 31.44
CA LYS A 441 4.94 24.93 30.53
C LYS A 441 5.18 26.29 31.19
N PHE A 442 5.41 27.33 30.37
CA PHE A 442 5.65 28.70 30.81
C PHE A 442 6.96 28.93 31.58
N GLY A 443 7.91 27.99 31.52
CA GLY A 443 9.23 28.13 32.14
C GLY A 443 9.27 27.87 33.64
N LEU A 444 8.12 27.59 34.25
CA LEU A 444 8.03 27.07 35.61
C LEU A 444 8.61 25.67 35.65
N GLY A 445 9.34 25.35 36.71
CA GLY A 445 9.97 24.06 36.89
C GLY A 445 10.31 23.80 38.33
N PHE A 446 11.00 22.69 38.53
CA PHE A 446 11.56 22.31 39.81
C PHE A 446 13.06 22.12 39.64
N TYR A 447 13.86 22.52 40.62
CA TYR A 447 15.30 22.27 40.66
C TYR A 447 15.62 21.49 41.93
N SER A 448 16.23 20.32 41.75
CA SER A 448 16.66 19.44 42.82
C SER A 448 17.88 18.63 42.41
N GLY A 449 18.36 17.76 43.27
CA GLY A 449 19.54 16.93 43.02
C GLY A 449 20.15 16.42 44.32
N VAL A 450 21.26 15.71 44.18
CA VAL A 450 22.06 15.23 45.32
C VAL A 450 23.49 15.68 45.09
N TYR A 451 24.02 16.40 46.07
CA TYR A 451 25.34 16.99 46.02
C TYR A 451 26.11 16.54 47.26
N TYR A 452 27.31 16.05 47.04
CA TYR A 452 28.27 15.82 48.10
C TYR A 452 29.09 17.08 48.30
N GLU A 453 29.31 17.45 49.56
CA GLU A 453 30.12 18.60 49.94
C GLU A 453 31.18 18.19 50.95
N MET A 454 32.39 18.67 50.74
CA MET A 454 33.50 18.48 51.66
C MET A 454 34.07 19.84 52.01
N TYR A 455 34.15 20.10 53.31
CA TYR A 455 34.76 21.30 53.87
C TYR A 455 36.04 20.91 54.59
N ILE A 456 37.09 21.70 54.40
CA ILE A 456 38.40 21.45 55.00
C ILE A 456 38.92 22.79 55.49
N SER A 457 39.44 22.79 56.71
CA SER A 457 40.06 23.96 57.33
C SER A 457 41.18 23.51 58.24
N SER A 458 42.25 24.30 58.32
CA SER A 458 43.32 24.11 59.30
C SER A 458 43.42 25.36 60.17
N ASN A 459 43.96 25.19 61.37
CA ASN A 459 44.24 26.28 62.28
C ASN A 459 45.45 25.91 63.14
N ASP A 460 46.37 26.85 63.34
CA ASP A 460 47.60 26.60 64.10
C ASP A 460 47.49 27.13 65.55
N ASP A 461 46.39 27.83 65.88
CA ASP A 461 46.19 28.52 67.15
C ASP A 461 45.37 27.71 68.18
N TYR A 462 44.96 26.47 67.85
CA TYR A 462 44.11 25.61 68.69
C TYR A 462 44.75 24.23 68.89
N ASP A 463 44.36 23.54 69.97
CA ASP A 463 44.79 22.17 70.32
C ASP A 463 44.46 21.10 69.25
N TRP A 464 43.61 21.44 68.28
CA TRP A 464 43.31 20.64 67.09
C TRP A 464 43.69 21.43 65.83
N SER A 465 44.56 20.86 64.99
CA SER A 465 45.11 21.59 63.84
C SER A 465 44.36 21.44 62.53
N SER A 466 43.44 20.47 62.43
CA SER A 466 42.66 20.28 61.19
C SER A 466 41.22 19.86 61.44
N PHE A 467 40.34 20.39 60.60
CA PHE A 467 38.92 20.12 60.56
C PHE A 467 38.53 19.62 59.17
N GLN A 468 37.75 18.54 59.13
CA GLN A 468 37.08 18.07 57.91
C GLN A 468 35.61 17.80 58.18
N GLU A 469 34.76 18.12 57.21
CA GLU A 469 33.32 17.89 57.27
C GLU A 469 32.79 17.38 55.94
N HIS A 470 32.02 16.29 56.00
CA HIS A 470 31.35 15.63 54.88
C HIS A 470 29.84 15.83 54.98
N ASN A 471 29.24 16.34 53.91
CA ASN A 471 27.81 16.64 53.86
C ASN A 471 27.16 16.12 52.58
N ILE A 472 25.87 15.81 52.71
CA ILE A 472 24.95 15.71 51.57
C ILE A 472 24.06 16.94 51.56
N TYR A 473 23.98 17.59 50.41
CA TYR A 473 23.10 18.72 50.15
C TYR A 473 22.04 18.33 49.12
N ILE A 474 20.79 18.66 49.42
CA ILE A 474 19.62 18.40 48.57
C ILE A 474 18.83 19.71 48.47
N PRO A 475 18.78 20.36 47.29
CA PRO A 475 17.87 21.47 47.04
C PRO A 475 16.46 20.98 46.68
N ALA A 476 15.45 21.70 47.14
CA ALA A 476 14.06 21.55 46.72
C ALA A 476 13.52 22.93 46.32
N HIS A 477 13.78 23.32 45.07
CA HIS A 477 13.54 24.68 44.59
C HIS A 477 12.45 24.74 43.53
N ALA A 478 11.59 25.76 43.63
CA ALA A 478 10.85 26.24 42.48
C ALA A 478 11.83 26.94 41.53
N LEU A 479 11.65 26.73 40.22
CA LEU A 479 12.52 27.26 39.18
C LEU A 479 11.69 28.03 38.15
N PHE A 480 12.21 29.15 37.67
CA PHE A 480 11.67 29.89 36.54
C PHE A 480 12.77 30.14 35.51
N ARG A 481 12.60 29.59 34.30
CA ARG A 481 13.59 29.63 33.21
C ARG A 481 13.20 30.59 32.10
N PHE A 482 14.15 31.44 31.74
CA PHE A 482 14.13 32.35 30.60
C PHE A 482 15.02 31.80 29.48
N PRO A 483 14.48 31.08 28.48
CA PRO A 483 15.25 30.61 27.34
C PRO A 483 15.46 31.75 26.33
N PHE A 484 16.71 32.22 26.18
CA PHE A 484 17.09 33.20 25.15
C PHE A 484 17.39 32.57 23.78
N GLY A 485 17.66 31.26 23.75
CA GLY A 485 17.74 30.46 22.53
C GLY A 485 17.91 28.98 22.83
N ASN A 486 18.15 28.17 21.80
CA ASN A 486 18.42 26.73 21.96
C ASN A 486 19.72 26.48 22.75
N LYS A 487 20.63 27.46 22.77
CA LYS A 487 21.95 27.38 23.40
C LYS A 487 22.10 28.29 24.62
N VAL A 488 21.21 29.25 24.85
CA VAL A 488 21.37 30.23 25.94
C VAL A 488 20.11 30.29 26.77
N ALA A 489 20.25 30.09 28.09
CA ALA A 489 19.14 30.18 29.02
C ALA A 489 19.61 30.74 30.35
N LEU A 490 18.75 31.53 30.99
CA LEU A 490 18.92 31.99 32.37
C LEU A 490 17.80 31.37 33.21
N TRP A 491 18.06 30.96 34.43
CA TRP A 491 16.99 30.61 35.36
C TRP A 491 17.27 31.11 36.75
N VAL A 492 16.19 31.52 37.40
CA VAL A 492 16.15 31.85 38.82
C VAL A 492 15.46 30.69 39.53
N HIS A 493 15.98 30.31 40.69
CA HIS A 493 15.37 29.28 41.51
C HIS A 493 15.42 29.66 42.98
N GLY A 494 14.49 29.12 43.76
CA GLY A 494 14.50 29.32 45.20
C GLY A 494 13.56 28.36 45.91
N GLY A 495 13.81 28.14 47.19
CA GLY A 495 13.05 27.18 47.98
C GLY A 495 13.82 26.77 49.23
N LEU A 496 13.74 25.48 49.56
CA LEU A 496 14.38 24.92 50.73
C LEU A 496 15.63 24.11 50.34
N GLY A 497 16.73 24.36 51.03
CA GLY A 497 17.94 23.55 50.96
C GLY A 497 18.11 22.72 52.22
N PHE A 498 18.33 21.42 52.05
CA PHE A 498 18.58 20.46 53.13
C PHE A 498 20.06 20.10 53.13
N ASN A 499 20.77 20.42 54.22
CA ASN A 499 22.16 20.05 54.43
C ASN A 499 22.19 18.98 55.53
N ILE A 500 22.76 17.83 55.22
CA ILE A 500 22.81 16.64 56.08
C ILE A 500 24.27 16.31 56.34
N GLY A 501 24.70 16.45 57.58
CA GLY A 501 26.01 16.04 58.05
C GLY A 501 26.14 14.52 58.05
N ILE A 502 27.17 14.01 57.38
CA ILE A 502 27.51 12.58 57.36
C ILE A 502 28.53 12.30 58.47
N ALA A 503 29.64 13.03 58.42
CA ALA A 503 30.78 12.86 59.31
C ALA A 503 31.53 14.18 59.37
N ALA A 504 32.02 14.55 60.56
CA ALA A 504 32.92 15.67 60.73
C ALA A 504 33.85 15.38 61.88
N SER A 505 35.11 15.79 61.73
CA SER A 505 36.15 15.47 62.70
C SER A 505 37.16 16.59 62.86
N TYR A 506 37.66 16.73 64.09
CA TYR A 506 38.85 17.49 64.41
C TYR A 506 40.01 16.54 64.68
N LYS A 507 41.17 16.83 64.10
CA LYS A 507 42.40 16.09 64.38
C LYS A 507 43.22 16.82 65.44
N ALA A 508 43.61 16.13 66.50
CA ALA A 508 44.45 16.68 67.55
C ALA A 508 45.82 17.06 66.99
N ASP A 509 46.37 18.20 67.44
CA ASP A 509 47.71 18.63 67.05
C ASP A 509 48.80 17.81 67.77
N ASP A 510 48.52 17.43 69.03
CA ASP A 510 49.30 16.46 69.81
C ASP A 510 48.39 15.31 70.28
N SER A 511 48.49 14.17 69.58
CA SER A 511 47.68 12.98 69.84
C SER A 511 48.02 12.26 71.15
N ASP A 512 49.13 12.63 71.81
CA ASP A 512 49.51 12.06 73.10
C ASP A 512 48.74 12.71 74.26
N TYR A 513 48.14 13.89 74.04
CA TYR A 513 47.40 14.66 75.05
C TYR A 513 45.92 14.86 74.74
N ASN A 514 45.54 14.94 73.46
CA ASN A 514 44.16 15.14 73.03
C ASN A 514 43.70 14.03 72.07
N GLU A 515 42.47 13.56 72.24
CA GLU A 515 41.86 12.61 71.30
C GLU A 515 41.24 13.34 70.09
N ASP A 516 41.23 12.67 68.95
CA ASP A 516 40.50 13.14 67.77
C ASP A 516 38.99 13.20 68.08
N ILE A 517 38.36 14.33 67.75
CA ILE A 517 36.90 14.43 67.83
C ILE A 517 36.33 13.83 66.55
N THR A 518 35.57 12.74 66.66
CA THR A 518 35.02 12.02 65.50
C THR A 518 33.53 12.26 65.23
N ASP A 519 32.80 12.89 66.16
CA ASP A 519 31.41 13.32 65.94
C ASP A 519 31.21 14.77 66.39
N TYR A 520 31.02 15.64 65.40
CA TYR A 520 30.89 17.08 65.57
C TYR A 520 29.43 17.54 65.76
N TYR A 521 28.43 16.69 65.52
CA TYR A 521 27.04 17.17 65.40
C TYR A 521 26.23 16.97 66.68
N GLY A 522 25.77 18.06 67.30
CA GLY A 522 24.87 18.04 68.48
C GLY A 522 25.52 17.61 69.80
N GLU A 523 26.85 17.39 69.79
CA GLU A 523 27.66 17.10 70.97
C GLU A 523 28.46 18.35 71.37
N PRO A 524 28.89 18.49 72.64
CA PRO A 524 29.80 19.54 73.05
C PRO A 524 31.16 19.36 72.35
N VAL A 525 31.60 20.39 71.62
CA VAL A 525 32.83 20.38 70.81
C VAL A 525 33.96 21.13 71.53
N PHE A 526 33.63 22.21 72.24
CA PHE A 526 34.56 22.95 73.10
C PHE A 526 33.90 23.21 74.45
N ASN A 527 34.67 23.07 75.53
CA ASN A 527 34.23 23.40 76.89
C ASN A 527 34.89 24.72 77.31
N THR A 528 34.10 25.67 77.83
CA THR A 528 34.63 26.89 78.45
C THR A 528 34.32 26.86 79.94
N ASP A 529 35.06 27.62 80.75
CA ASP A 529 34.83 27.73 82.21
C ASP A 529 33.38 28.12 82.59
N SER A 530 32.57 28.61 81.66
CA SER A 530 31.22 29.13 81.89
C SER A 530 30.10 28.40 81.14
N TYR A 531 30.37 27.71 80.03
CA TYR A 531 29.38 27.00 79.21
C TYR A 531 30.04 26.09 78.15
N ASP A 532 29.30 25.09 77.68
CA ASP A 532 29.74 24.23 76.58
C ASP A 532 29.31 24.80 75.22
N ILE A 533 30.21 24.73 74.23
CA ILE A 533 29.94 25.07 72.84
C ILE A 533 29.61 23.80 72.08
N TYR A 534 28.33 23.63 71.76
CA TYR A 534 27.85 22.51 70.97
C TYR A 534 28.08 22.72 69.48
N GLY A 535 28.33 21.62 68.79
CA GLY A 535 28.34 21.62 67.34
C GLY A 535 26.94 21.84 66.75
N PRO A 536 26.86 22.16 65.45
CA PRO A 536 25.61 22.38 64.75
C PRO A 536 24.79 21.09 64.68
N LYS A 537 23.50 21.23 64.39
CA LYS A 537 22.63 20.07 64.17
C LYS A 537 23.04 19.32 62.92
N ARG A 538 22.90 17.99 62.96
CA ARG A 538 23.19 17.13 61.80
C ARG A 538 22.32 17.45 60.58
N LEU A 539 21.05 17.83 60.80
CA LEU A 539 20.15 18.30 59.74
C LEU A 539 19.97 19.81 59.84
N ASN A 540 20.36 20.52 58.78
CA ASN A 540 20.26 21.97 58.67
C ASN A 540 19.43 22.39 57.44
N MET A 541 18.33 23.10 57.71
CA MET A 541 17.45 23.64 56.68
C MET A 541 17.75 25.11 56.41
N THR A 542 17.70 25.49 55.14
CA THR A 542 18.00 26.83 54.65
C THR A 542 16.92 27.30 53.67
N ALA A 543 16.64 28.61 53.67
CA ALA A 543 15.89 29.28 52.62
C ALA A 543 16.88 29.77 51.57
N GLU A 544 16.69 29.38 50.32
CA GLU A 544 17.69 29.59 49.28
C GLU A 544 17.12 30.36 48.10
N ILE A 545 17.98 31.17 47.49
CA ILE A 545 17.76 31.80 46.19
C ILE A 545 19.03 31.64 45.36
N GLY A 546 18.86 31.28 44.10
CA GLY A 546 19.97 31.14 43.18
C GLY A 546 19.62 31.51 41.76
N LEU A 547 20.68 31.71 40.99
CA LEU A 547 20.64 32.13 39.60
C LEU A 547 21.66 31.31 38.83
N ASN A 548 21.26 30.82 37.66
CA ASN A 548 22.15 30.10 36.76
C ASN A 548 22.00 30.58 35.34
N MET A 549 23.12 30.63 34.62
CA MET A 549 23.18 30.96 33.20
C MET A 549 23.83 29.82 32.44
N ARG A 550 23.12 29.26 31.46
CA ARG A 550 23.63 28.25 30.54
C ARG A 550 24.03 28.86 29.20
N ILE A 551 25.21 28.45 28.74
CA ILE A 551 25.73 28.68 27.39
C ILE A 551 26.14 27.32 26.81
N LYS A 552 25.44 26.89 25.77
CA LYS A 552 25.52 25.55 25.17
C LYS A 552 25.28 24.47 26.23
N GLY A 553 26.23 23.57 26.44
CA GLY A 553 26.17 22.52 27.45
C GLY A 553 26.66 22.95 28.83
N PHE A 554 27.21 24.15 29.00
CA PHE A 554 27.77 24.59 30.28
C PHE A 554 26.86 25.59 30.97
N ALA A 555 26.71 25.48 32.29
CA ALA A 555 25.99 26.41 33.14
C ALA A 555 26.88 26.93 34.26
N LEU A 556 26.75 28.22 34.56
CA LEU A 556 27.35 28.87 35.71
C LEU A 556 26.25 29.22 36.71
N GLY A 557 26.43 28.84 37.96
CA GLY A 557 25.45 29.00 39.02
C GLY A 557 25.99 29.74 40.24
N ALA A 558 25.12 30.51 40.88
CA ALA A 558 25.35 31.09 42.19
C ALA A 558 24.10 30.93 43.06
N THR A 559 24.27 30.44 44.29
CA THR A 559 23.19 30.26 45.28
C THR A 559 23.60 30.89 46.60
N TYR A 560 22.66 31.64 47.19
CA TYR A 560 22.74 32.12 48.56
C TYR A 560 21.72 31.39 49.42
N SER A 561 22.16 30.90 50.56
CA SER A 561 21.34 30.17 51.51
C SER A 561 21.34 30.89 52.86
N LYS A 562 20.15 31.11 53.41
CA LYS A 562 19.95 31.66 54.75
C LYS A 562 19.41 30.58 55.68
N GLY A 563 20.10 30.31 56.77
CA GLY A 563 19.70 29.30 57.75
C GLY A 563 18.33 29.58 58.36
N ILE A 564 17.51 28.54 58.48
CA ILE A 564 16.21 28.59 59.18
C ILE A 564 16.28 27.78 60.47
N THR A 565 16.95 26.62 60.43
CA THR A 565 17.16 25.77 61.62
C THR A 565 17.95 26.53 62.68
N ASN A 566 17.45 26.49 63.91
CA ASN A 566 18.20 26.92 65.08
C ASN A 566 19.18 25.80 65.46
N ASN A 567 20.47 26.08 65.41
CA ASN A 567 21.53 25.18 65.82
C ASN A 567 21.75 25.29 67.34
N GLU A 568 22.37 24.26 67.91
CA GLU A 568 22.60 24.13 69.36
C GLU A 568 23.89 24.85 69.80
N CYS A 569 24.65 25.39 68.84
CA CYS A 569 25.80 26.23 69.14
C CYS A 569 25.37 27.41 70.03
N TYR A 570 25.98 27.51 71.21
CA TYR A 570 25.68 28.49 72.25
C TYR A 570 24.30 28.36 72.92
N GLN A 571 23.71 27.16 72.91
CA GLN A 571 22.43 26.91 73.58
C GLN A 571 22.47 27.18 75.10
N ASP A 572 23.64 26.99 75.72
CA ASP A 572 23.84 27.18 77.16
C ASP A 572 24.14 28.64 77.57
N VAL A 573 24.31 29.55 76.60
CA VAL A 573 24.60 30.98 76.85
C VAL A 573 23.36 31.76 77.33
N GLY A 574 22.17 31.17 77.19
CA GLY A 574 20.92 31.68 77.80
C GLY A 574 19.73 31.76 76.84
N ASP A 575 18.54 31.97 77.42
CA ASP A 575 17.30 32.06 76.66
C ASP A 575 17.31 33.25 75.68
N GLY A 576 17.07 32.98 74.40
CA GLY A 576 16.85 34.00 73.37
C GLY A 576 17.92 34.08 72.28
N TYR A 577 19.04 33.37 72.39
CA TYR A 577 20.02 33.25 71.30
C TYR A 577 19.53 32.32 70.20
N LYS A 578 19.77 32.71 68.95
CA LYS A 578 19.49 31.92 67.76
C LYS A 578 20.71 31.82 66.89
N THR A 579 21.09 30.58 66.57
CA THR A 579 22.28 30.27 65.78
C THR A 579 21.88 29.63 64.46
N ARG A 580 22.24 30.27 63.34
CA ARG A 580 21.81 29.88 61.99
C ARG A 580 23.00 29.79 61.05
N MET A 581 22.98 28.80 60.17
CA MET A 581 24.03 28.60 59.17
C MET A 581 23.64 29.22 57.83
N ASN A 582 24.44 30.18 57.36
CA ASN A 582 24.33 30.76 56.03
C ASN A 582 25.37 30.14 55.10
N LYS A 583 25.10 30.16 53.80
CA LYS A 583 25.97 29.54 52.79
C LYS A 583 25.99 30.33 51.49
N TRP A 584 27.13 30.28 50.82
CA TRP A 584 27.30 30.65 49.42
C TRP A 584 27.77 29.45 48.64
N ALA A 585 27.23 29.27 47.43
CA ALA A 585 27.68 28.26 46.49
C ALA A 585 27.88 28.90 45.12
N PHE A 586 29.01 28.62 44.49
CA PHE A 586 29.29 28.95 43.10
C PHE A 586 29.59 27.65 42.37
N ASN A 587 28.89 27.36 41.28
CA ASN A 587 29.05 26.10 40.57
C ASN A 587 29.20 26.29 39.06
N VAL A 588 29.85 25.31 38.47
CA VAL A 588 29.88 25.07 37.02
C VAL A 588 29.24 23.71 36.80
N ALA A 589 28.26 23.64 35.89
CA ALA A 589 27.58 22.41 35.57
C ALA A 589 27.61 22.12 34.07
N TYR A 590 27.68 20.85 33.71
CA TYR A 590 27.44 20.39 32.35
C TYR A 590 26.02 19.81 32.25
N THR A 591 25.17 20.42 31.43
CA THR A 591 23.78 20.04 31.23
C THR A 591 23.62 19.16 29.99
N PHE A 592 22.93 18.03 30.16
CA PHE A 592 22.60 17.06 29.11
C PHE A 592 21.27 17.36 28.39
#